data_AF-A0A9E7C2W4-F1
#
_entry.id   AF-A0A9E7C2W4-F1
#
_cell.length_a   1.000
_cell.length_b   1.000
_cell.length_c   1.000
_cell.angle_alpha   90.00
_cell.angle_beta   90.00
_cell.angle_gamma   90.00
#
_symmetry.space_group_name_H-M   'P 1'
#
loop_
_entity.id
_entity.type
_entity.pdbx_description
1 polymer ?
#
loop_
_entity_poly.entity_id
_entity_poly.type
_entity_poly.pdbx_seq_one_letter_code
_entity_poly.pdbx_strand_id
1 'polypeptide(L)'
;MMPAAAGARAARTTFLLSRSTDGAFPNGPSRDPTVSHDQRIARLIAFESDASDIVADDPNGTTDVFVTRRAGGQPGTPWAMGDTTLASIGMDDAPANGPSTNPSLDGDSHHAPHCVAFISAASNLVPGDTNGQPDAFVRDLNTGTTSRVSVNSDGAQADGPTTEVSLDGSCERVAFTAHATNLVGAGASRVARPAQPQAPVNQVYVRMLSGSGPDAAFTGLTFLASASNSGAAGNGDSTEPAFGRAGKSVAFASLASNLAGRDANGTTDVYQRTFTRMSSRRSGKGQQTLRFRTRLVSATTSGQAGNRQSSRPNSSDDGRYVAFETAATNLLPGDFNGVSDIAEADLGRRTVIHRWVSRSKATSIGNAPSNNPSISGAGEFVLFDSEASNLKESAAVRSDTNNQRDVFLWNRPTGNVSLESRAAPTSALAKGDYLTVASGKPAASSRGNYVAFVSIATAIDLPLISRLGATPDPRYDHVYVRYLGEK
;
A
#
# COMPACT_ATOMS: atom_id res chain seq x y z
N MET A 1 1.47 39.46 31.16
CA MET A 1 1.54 38.09 30.60
C MET A 1 0.34 37.96 29.65
N MET A 2 0.57 38.13 28.35
CA MET A 2 -0.50 38.02 27.34
C MET A 2 -0.93 36.55 27.22
N PRO A 3 -2.23 36.22 27.13
CA PRO A 3 -2.65 34.85 26.87
C PRO A 3 -2.25 34.46 25.43
N ALA A 4 -1.62 33.30 25.29
CA ALA A 4 -1.29 32.73 23.99
C ALA A 4 -2.57 32.56 23.16
N ALA A 5 -2.58 33.11 21.95
CA ALA A 5 -3.64 32.89 21.00
C ALA A 5 -3.74 31.38 20.71
N ALA A 6 -4.89 30.78 21.02
CA ALA A 6 -5.24 29.47 20.52
C ALA A 6 -5.24 29.53 18.99
N GLY A 7 -4.23 28.94 18.35
CA GLY A 7 -4.10 28.93 16.91
C GLY A 7 -5.35 28.33 16.28
N ALA A 8 -5.98 29.07 15.36
CA ALA A 8 -7.09 28.56 14.58
C ALA A 8 -6.65 27.26 13.88
N ARG A 9 -7.36 26.15 14.16
CA ARG A 9 -7.09 24.87 13.51
C ARG A 9 -7.22 25.06 12.00
N ALA A 10 -6.15 24.80 11.25
CA ALA A 10 -6.17 24.93 9.79
C ALA A 10 -7.35 24.13 9.21
N ALA A 11 -8.07 24.75 8.26
CA ALA A 11 -9.22 24.10 7.62
C ALA A 11 -8.76 22.83 6.89
N ARG A 12 -9.57 21.77 6.99
CA ARG A 12 -9.41 20.60 6.12
C ARG A 12 -9.64 21.03 4.67
N THR A 13 -8.76 20.62 3.77
CA THR A 13 -8.85 20.93 2.34
C THR A 13 -8.88 19.65 1.52
N THR A 14 -9.48 19.71 0.33
CA THR A 14 -9.43 18.62 -0.66
C THR A 14 -9.19 19.25 -2.02
N PHE A 15 -8.29 18.65 -2.82
CA PHE A 15 -7.99 19.10 -4.16
C PHE A 15 -7.66 17.92 -5.08
N LEU A 16 -7.87 18.12 -6.38
CA LEU A 16 -7.48 17.19 -7.44
C LEU A 16 -5.96 17.16 -7.57
N LEU A 17 -5.35 15.98 -7.39
CA LEU A 17 -3.93 15.75 -7.58
C LEU A 17 -3.58 15.34 -9.01
N SER A 18 -4.36 14.42 -9.60
CA SER A 18 -4.19 14.02 -10.99
C SER A 18 -4.68 15.14 -11.90
N ARG A 19 -3.79 16.04 -12.30
CA ARG A 19 -4.10 17.19 -13.17
C ARG A 19 -3.41 17.04 -14.50
N SER A 20 -4.09 17.47 -15.56
CA SER A 20 -3.45 17.68 -16.85
C SER A 20 -2.40 18.80 -16.78
N THR A 21 -1.55 18.89 -17.80
CA THR A 21 -0.46 19.89 -17.92
C THR A 21 -0.92 21.36 -17.84
N ASP A 22 -2.17 21.65 -18.23
CA ASP A 22 -2.80 22.97 -18.10
C ASP A 22 -3.49 23.19 -16.73
N GLY A 23 -3.40 22.20 -15.84
CA GLY A 23 -4.00 22.20 -14.51
C GLY A 23 -5.50 21.89 -14.51
N ALA A 24 -6.07 21.34 -15.59
CA ALA A 24 -7.44 20.88 -15.69
C ALA A 24 -7.61 19.42 -15.23
N PHE A 25 -8.78 18.84 -15.53
CA PHE A 25 -9.04 17.41 -15.32
C PHE A 25 -8.38 16.60 -16.44
N PRO A 26 -7.72 15.47 -16.11
CA PRO A 26 -7.04 14.65 -17.10
C PRO A 26 -8.02 13.93 -18.03
N ASN A 27 -7.56 13.63 -19.23
CA ASN A 27 -8.35 13.01 -20.31
C ASN A 27 -8.55 11.49 -20.18
N GLY A 28 -8.18 10.91 -19.03
CA GLY A 28 -8.31 9.50 -18.72
C GLY A 28 -8.35 9.24 -17.21
N PRO A 29 -8.68 8.02 -16.78
CA PRO A 29 -8.74 7.66 -15.37
C PRO A 29 -7.34 7.67 -14.72
N SER A 30 -7.31 8.04 -13.45
CA SER A 30 -6.16 7.94 -12.54
C SER A 30 -6.52 7.09 -11.32
N ARG A 31 -5.68 6.12 -10.97
CA ARG A 31 -5.98 5.04 -10.01
C ARG A 31 -4.82 4.78 -9.05
N ASP A 32 -5.09 3.95 -8.05
CA ASP A 32 -4.11 3.35 -7.12
C ASP A 32 -3.08 4.34 -6.54
N PRO A 33 -3.53 5.40 -5.84
CA PRO A 33 -2.60 6.35 -5.25
C PRO A 33 -1.85 5.74 -4.07
N THR A 34 -0.60 6.15 -3.89
CA THR A 34 0.24 5.83 -2.74
C THR A 34 0.95 7.07 -2.21
N VAL A 35 1.18 7.14 -0.91
CA VAL A 35 1.72 8.31 -0.21
C VAL A 35 3.00 7.92 0.51
N SER A 36 4.04 8.76 0.44
CA SER A 36 5.27 8.54 1.20
C SER A 36 5.05 8.69 2.72
N HIS A 37 5.70 7.85 3.52
CA HIS A 37 5.55 7.83 4.98
C HIS A 37 6.58 8.70 5.73
N ASP A 38 7.01 9.80 5.13
CA ASP A 38 7.96 10.72 5.74
C ASP A 38 7.29 11.71 6.71
N GLN A 39 7.10 11.22 7.93
CA GLN A 39 6.60 12.00 9.08
C GLN A 39 5.24 12.70 8.76
N ARG A 40 5.17 14.02 8.96
CA ARG A 40 3.98 14.85 8.66
C ARG A 40 4.07 15.51 7.29
N ILE A 41 5.00 15.12 6.43
CA ILE A 41 5.33 15.88 5.22
C ILE A 41 4.61 15.30 4.00
N ALA A 42 4.61 13.97 3.84
CA ALA A 42 4.13 13.28 2.63
C ALA A 42 4.74 13.92 1.37
N ARG A 43 6.08 13.88 1.26
CA ARG A 43 6.83 14.54 0.18
C ARG A 43 6.40 14.10 -1.20
N LEU A 44 6.06 12.83 -1.37
CA LEU A 44 5.71 12.25 -2.66
C LEU A 44 4.33 11.59 -2.57
N ILE A 45 3.58 11.73 -3.65
CA ILE A 45 2.39 10.92 -3.92
C ILE A 45 2.56 10.36 -5.33
N ALA A 46 2.38 9.05 -5.49
CA ALA A 46 2.43 8.38 -6.77
C ALA A 46 1.07 7.78 -7.11
N PHE A 47 0.77 7.62 -8.39
CA PHE A 47 -0.47 7.06 -8.90
C PHE A 47 -0.26 6.53 -10.32
N GLU A 48 -1.16 5.68 -10.80
CA GLU A 48 -1.20 5.28 -12.20
C GLU A 48 -2.28 6.06 -12.97
N SER A 49 -2.11 6.25 -14.27
CA SER A 49 -3.13 6.89 -15.11
C SER A 49 -3.10 6.40 -16.55
N ASP A 50 -4.26 6.32 -17.19
CA ASP A 50 -4.39 6.11 -18.65
C ASP A 50 -4.41 7.46 -19.42
N ALA A 51 -4.19 8.57 -18.71
CA ALA A 51 -4.35 9.91 -19.24
C ALA A 51 -3.04 10.40 -19.88
N SER A 52 -3.12 10.76 -21.16
CA SER A 52 -1.98 11.21 -21.97
C SER A 52 -1.59 12.68 -21.76
N ASP A 53 -2.29 13.38 -20.87
CA ASP A 53 -2.15 14.81 -20.68
C ASP A 53 -1.68 15.21 -19.27
N ILE A 54 -1.34 14.27 -18.38
CA ILE A 54 -0.78 14.56 -17.04
C ILE A 54 0.59 15.23 -17.15
N VAL A 55 1.44 14.76 -18.06
CA VAL A 55 2.73 15.35 -18.42
C VAL A 55 2.86 15.41 -19.94
N ALA A 56 3.69 16.33 -20.45
CA ALA A 56 3.87 16.49 -21.91
C ALA A 56 4.56 15.27 -22.56
N ASP A 57 5.34 14.53 -21.79
CA ASP A 57 6.20 13.43 -22.24
C ASP A 57 5.51 12.05 -22.18
N ASP A 58 4.16 12.00 -22.15
CA ASP A 58 3.39 10.77 -22.11
C ASP A 58 2.42 10.56 -23.31
N PRO A 59 2.94 10.37 -24.54
CA PRO A 59 2.11 10.19 -25.73
C PRO A 59 1.74 8.73 -26.04
N ASN A 60 2.14 7.77 -25.20
CA ASN A 60 2.14 6.34 -25.57
C ASN A 60 0.74 5.69 -25.56
N GLY A 61 -0.26 6.35 -24.96
CA GLY A 61 -1.64 5.87 -24.85
C GLY A 61 -1.80 4.60 -24.02
N THR A 62 -0.87 4.32 -23.10
CA THR A 62 -0.98 3.20 -22.16
C THR A 62 -1.08 3.71 -20.72
N THR A 63 -1.23 2.80 -19.76
CA THR A 63 -1.25 3.16 -18.35
C THR A 63 0.18 3.46 -17.91
N ASP A 64 0.40 4.59 -17.28
CA ASP A 64 1.70 5.02 -16.81
C ASP A 64 1.69 5.40 -15.33
N VAL A 65 2.87 5.36 -14.71
CA VAL A 65 3.07 5.71 -13.30
C VAL A 65 3.62 7.12 -13.20
N PHE A 66 2.96 7.95 -12.40
CA PHE A 66 3.32 9.33 -12.15
C PHE A 66 3.70 9.53 -10.69
N VAL A 67 4.61 10.47 -10.46
CA VAL A 67 5.00 10.92 -9.10
C VAL A 67 4.84 12.43 -9.02
N THR A 68 4.05 12.90 -8.07
CA THR A 68 3.92 14.32 -7.74
C THR A 68 4.70 14.65 -6.48
N ARG A 69 5.61 15.62 -6.59
CA ARG A 69 6.37 16.16 -5.46
C ARG A 69 5.60 17.30 -4.80
N ARG A 70 5.62 17.33 -3.47
CA ARG A 70 5.09 18.46 -2.70
C ARG A 70 5.96 19.71 -2.92
N ALA A 71 5.36 20.84 -3.32
CA ALA A 71 6.07 22.09 -3.64
C ALA A 71 6.77 22.79 -2.46
N GLY A 72 6.48 22.38 -1.22
CA GLY A 72 7.05 22.96 -0.01
C GLY A 72 6.00 23.19 1.08
N GLY A 73 6.26 24.16 1.97
CA GLY A 73 5.42 24.46 3.13
C GLY A 73 5.80 23.65 4.38
N GLN A 74 5.44 24.16 5.56
CA GLN A 74 5.81 23.53 6.83
C GLN A 74 5.21 22.11 6.95
N PRO A 75 5.90 21.15 7.59
CA PRO A 75 5.34 19.83 7.86
C PRO A 75 3.97 19.92 8.52
N GLY A 76 3.01 19.12 8.06
CA GLY A 76 1.68 19.08 8.66
C GLY A 76 0.75 20.22 8.29
N THR A 77 1.09 21.08 7.32
CA THR A 77 0.18 22.10 6.73
C THR A 77 -0.62 21.54 5.54
N PRO A 78 -1.64 22.21 5.00
CA PRO A 78 -2.29 21.76 3.75
C PRO A 78 -1.28 21.36 2.67
N TRP A 79 -1.58 20.29 1.93
CA TRP A 79 -0.65 19.77 0.93
C TRP A 79 -0.61 20.72 -0.27
N ALA A 80 0.59 21.07 -0.73
CA ALA A 80 0.81 21.99 -1.84
C ALA A 80 1.38 21.22 -3.02
N MET A 81 0.65 21.23 -4.13
CA MET A 81 1.07 20.55 -5.36
C MET A 81 2.29 21.23 -5.97
N GLY A 82 3.32 20.42 -6.24
CA GLY A 82 4.47 20.78 -7.05
C GLY A 82 4.50 19.96 -8.33
N ASP A 83 5.70 19.72 -8.84
CA ASP A 83 5.89 19.08 -10.14
C ASP A 83 5.42 17.61 -10.13
N THR A 84 4.73 17.23 -11.21
CA THR A 84 4.41 15.84 -11.54
C THR A 84 5.33 15.36 -12.65
N THR A 85 5.91 14.18 -12.49
CA THR A 85 6.84 13.58 -13.45
C THR A 85 6.42 12.15 -13.79
N LEU A 86 6.68 11.73 -15.04
CA LEU A 86 6.58 10.34 -15.47
C LEU A 86 7.67 9.49 -14.77
N ALA A 87 7.25 8.45 -14.05
CA ALA A 87 8.15 7.51 -13.39
C ALA A 87 8.37 6.24 -14.22
N SER A 88 7.39 5.80 -15.00
CA SER A 88 7.51 4.70 -15.97
C SER A 88 8.18 5.16 -17.27
N ILE A 89 9.33 5.82 -17.15
CA ILE A 89 10.11 6.27 -18.31
C ILE A 89 11.17 5.22 -18.66
N GLY A 90 11.21 4.90 -19.95
CA GLY A 90 12.16 4.00 -20.58
C GLY A 90 13.54 4.60 -20.79
N MET A 91 14.40 3.78 -21.38
CA MET A 91 15.74 4.21 -21.78
C MET A 91 15.68 5.40 -22.75
N ASP A 92 16.68 6.26 -22.68
CA ASP A 92 16.81 7.46 -23.53
C ASP A 92 15.59 8.41 -23.45
N ASP A 93 14.97 8.48 -22.27
CA ASP A 93 13.79 9.30 -21.96
C ASP A 93 12.54 8.97 -22.81
N ALA A 94 12.52 7.80 -23.46
CA ALA A 94 11.32 7.32 -24.16
C ALA A 94 10.24 6.92 -23.15
N PRO A 95 8.94 7.13 -23.41
CA PRO A 95 7.89 6.57 -22.55
C PRO A 95 7.94 5.03 -22.57
N ALA A 96 7.40 4.39 -21.52
CA ALA A 96 7.21 2.94 -21.49
C ALA A 96 6.44 2.48 -22.74
N ASN A 97 6.89 1.40 -23.38
CA ASN A 97 6.22 0.82 -24.55
C ASN A 97 5.14 -0.22 -24.19
N GLY A 98 4.67 -0.21 -22.94
CA GLY A 98 3.67 -1.11 -22.39
C GLY A 98 3.18 -0.60 -21.03
N PRO A 99 2.04 -1.09 -20.53
CA PRO A 99 1.41 -0.55 -19.33
C PRO A 99 2.28 -0.73 -18.09
N SER A 100 2.27 0.29 -17.24
CA SER A 100 2.94 0.35 -15.94
C SER A 100 1.93 0.65 -14.84
N THR A 101 1.89 -0.19 -13.80
CA THR A 101 0.84 -0.21 -12.77
C THR A 101 1.40 -0.42 -11.36
N ASN A 102 0.52 -0.33 -10.36
CA ASN A 102 0.79 -0.67 -8.96
C ASN A 102 2.01 0.06 -8.35
N PRO A 103 1.98 1.41 -8.29
CA PRO A 103 3.07 2.17 -7.70
C PRO A 103 3.22 1.91 -6.19
N SER A 104 4.46 1.82 -5.74
CA SER A 104 4.84 1.76 -4.32
C SER A 104 5.95 2.77 -4.04
N LEU A 105 5.77 3.62 -3.02
CA LEU A 105 6.77 4.60 -2.61
C LEU A 105 7.51 4.14 -1.36
N ASP A 106 8.81 4.46 -1.30
CA ASP A 106 9.59 4.41 -0.07
C ASP A 106 9.25 5.59 0.87
N GLY A 107 10.13 5.84 1.84
CA GLY A 107 9.98 6.85 2.88
C GLY A 107 9.39 6.27 4.16
N ASP A 108 9.97 6.67 5.28
CA ASP A 108 9.47 6.39 6.63
C ASP A 108 9.78 7.57 7.57
N SER A 109 9.51 7.41 8.86
CA SER A 109 9.79 8.46 9.84
C SER A 109 11.26 8.90 9.97
N HIS A 110 12.21 8.11 9.46
CA HIS A 110 13.66 8.30 9.53
C HIS A 110 14.31 8.58 8.16
N HIS A 111 13.68 8.18 7.05
CA HIS A 111 14.22 8.28 5.70
C HIS A 111 13.29 9.09 4.80
N ALA A 112 13.85 10.07 4.08
CA ALA A 112 13.12 10.77 3.05
C ALA A 112 12.92 9.85 1.83
N PRO A 113 11.75 9.90 1.17
CA PRO A 113 11.49 9.07 0.02
C PRO A 113 12.33 9.52 -1.18
N HIS A 114 12.84 8.54 -1.93
CA HIS A 114 13.62 8.75 -3.13
C HIS A 114 13.42 7.66 -4.19
N CYS A 115 12.52 6.70 -3.95
CA CYS A 115 12.26 5.61 -4.89
C CYS A 115 10.78 5.40 -5.11
N VAL A 116 10.46 4.99 -6.33
CA VAL A 116 9.16 4.41 -6.68
C VAL A 116 9.38 3.05 -7.30
N ALA A 117 8.65 2.04 -6.83
CA ALA A 117 8.55 0.75 -7.49
C ALA A 117 7.23 0.63 -8.23
N PHE A 118 7.21 -0.13 -9.31
CA PHE A 118 6.02 -0.37 -10.11
C PHE A 118 6.17 -1.67 -10.90
N ILE A 119 5.05 -2.20 -11.38
CA ILE A 119 5.02 -3.29 -12.35
C ILE A 119 4.96 -2.70 -13.74
N SER A 120 5.65 -3.28 -14.71
CA SER A 120 5.52 -2.85 -16.11
C SER A 120 5.65 -4.01 -17.08
N ALA A 121 4.82 -3.99 -18.12
CA ALA A 121 4.93 -4.87 -19.28
C ALA A 121 5.83 -4.30 -20.39
N ALA A 122 6.46 -3.15 -20.15
CA ALA A 122 7.31 -2.48 -21.11
C ALA A 122 8.72 -3.11 -21.18
N SER A 123 9.16 -3.45 -22.39
CA SER A 123 10.47 -4.06 -22.67
C SER A 123 11.61 -3.04 -22.80
N ASN A 124 11.29 -1.74 -22.81
CA ASN A 124 12.26 -0.66 -23.04
C ASN A 124 12.67 0.08 -21.75
N LEU A 125 12.28 -0.40 -20.57
CA LEU A 125 12.66 0.24 -19.30
C LEU A 125 14.11 0.01 -18.88
N VAL A 126 14.68 -1.14 -19.25
CA VAL A 126 16.07 -1.51 -18.98
C VAL A 126 16.65 -2.31 -20.14
N PRO A 127 17.98 -2.32 -20.33
CA PRO A 127 18.62 -3.19 -21.31
C PRO A 127 18.39 -4.67 -20.99
N GLY A 128 18.12 -5.48 -22.01
CA GLY A 128 18.04 -6.94 -21.86
C GLY A 128 16.78 -7.44 -21.17
N ASP A 129 15.71 -6.65 -21.17
CA ASP A 129 14.37 -7.19 -20.92
C ASP A 129 13.87 -7.93 -22.16
N THR A 130 13.72 -9.25 -22.05
CA THR A 130 13.51 -10.14 -23.20
C THR A 130 12.47 -11.23 -22.95
N ASN A 131 11.88 -11.30 -21.76
CA ASN A 131 10.98 -12.39 -21.40
C ASN A 131 9.54 -12.15 -21.90
N GLY A 132 9.19 -10.91 -22.29
CA GLY A 132 7.86 -10.54 -22.72
C GLY A 132 6.81 -10.65 -21.62
N GLN A 133 7.23 -10.59 -20.35
CA GLN A 133 6.38 -10.69 -19.17
C GLN A 133 6.42 -9.37 -18.40
N PRO A 134 5.34 -9.02 -17.67
CA PRO A 134 5.40 -7.94 -16.70
C PRO A 134 6.46 -8.21 -15.63
N ASP A 135 7.30 -7.22 -15.38
CA ASP A 135 8.41 -7.26 -14.42
C ASP A 135 8.22 -6.20 -13.34
N ALA A 136 8.85 -6.40 -12.17
CA ALA A 136 8.93 -5.36 -11.14
C ALA A 136 10.16 -4.49 -11.37
N PHE A 137 9.97 -3.18 -11.30
CA PHE A 137 11.01 -2.17 -11.45
C PHE A 137 11.07 -1.26 -10.23
N VAL A 138 12.24 -0.68 -9.99
CA VAL A 138 12.46 0.41 -9.04
C VAL A 138 13.15 1.55 -9.80
N ARG A 139 12.60 2.75 -9.70
CA ARG A 139 13.21 3.98 -10.18
C ARG A 139 13.71 4.81 -9.01
N ASP A 140 15.00 5.11 -9.04
CA ASP A 140 15.62 6.11 -8.16
C ASP A 140 15.28 7.51 -8.71
N LEU A 141 14.58 8.29 -7.91
CA LEU A 141 14.08 9.63 -8.25
C LEU A 141 15.13 10.73 -8.07
N ASN A 142 16.28 10.43 -7.45
CA ASN A 142 17.40 11.36 -7.35
C ASN A 142 18.29 11.26 -8.60
N THR A 143 18.52 10.05 -9.10
CA THR A 143 19.42 9.79 -10.24
C THR A 143 18.68 9.62 -11.57
N GLY A 144 17.37 9.35 -11.54
CA GLY A 144 16.58 9.04 -12.74
C GLY A 144 16.85 7.64 -13.29
N THR A 145 17.48 6.75 -12.53
CA THR A 145 17.82 5.39 -13.00
C THR A 145 16.73 4.39 -12.67
N THR A 146 16.32 3.60 -13.66
CA THR A 146 15.38 2.47 -13.49
C THR A 146 16.15 1.15 -13.43
N SER A 147 15.78 0.26 -12.52
CA SER A 147 16.36 -1.08 -12.35
C SER A 147 15.26 -2.13 -12.25
N ARG A 148 15.41 -3.26 -12.98
CA ARG A 148 14.55 -4.43 -12.80
C ARG A 148 14.92 -5.17 -11.52
N VAL A 149 13.92 -5.47 -10.70
CA VAL A 149 14.09 -6.10 -9.39
C VAL A 149 13.49 -7.51 -9.28
N SER A 150 12.65 -7.91 -10.23
CA SER A 150 12.17 -9.28 -10.44
C SER A 150 13.29 -10.19 -11.01
N VAL A 151 14.42 -10.25 -10.30
CA VAL A 151 15.59 -11.04 -10.68
C VAL A 151 16.03 -11.95 -9.54
N ASN A 152 16.69 -13.06 -9.89
CA ASN A 152 17.31 -13.94 -8.92
C ASN A 152 18.61 -13.32 -8.34
N SER A 153 19.28 -14.03 -7.43
CA SER A 153 20.49 -13.50 -6.77
C SER A 153 21.69 -13.33 -7.70
N ASP A 154 21.69 -14.00 -8.86
CA ASP A 154 22.73 -13.88 -9.89
C ASP A 154 22.37 -12.82 -10.95
N GLY A 155 21.22 -12.15 -10.81
CA GLY A 155 20.75 -11.11 -11.72
C GLY A 155 19.95 -11.60 -12.92
N ALA A 156 19.63 -12.90 -13.01
CA ALA A 156 18.78 -13.40 -14.09
C ALA A 156 17.30 -13.04 -13.86
N GLN A 157 16.62 -12.57 -14.90
CA GLN A 157 15.21 -12.20 -14.88
C GLN A 157 14.29 -13.36 -14.52
N ALA A 158 13.15 -13.05 -13.89
CA ALA A 158 12.07 -14.00 -13.68
C ALA A 158 11.65 -14.66 -15.01
N ASP A 159 11.37 -15.96 -14.96
CA ASP A 159 10.88 -16.75 -16.10
C ASP A 159 9.35 -16.73 -16.24
N GLY A 160 8.66 -15.90 -15.45
CA GLY A 160 7.22 -15.68 -15.51
C GLY A 160 6.82 -14.31 -14.96
N PRO A 161 5.52 -13.96 -15.05
CA PRO A 161 5.04 -12.61 -14.76
C PRO A 161 5.15 -12.24 -13.29
N THR A 162 5.41 -10.97 -13.04
CA THR A 162 5.33 -10.30 -11.74
C THR A 162 4.09 -9.42 -11.69
N THR A 163 3.30 -9.50 -10.63
CA THR A 163 1.96 -8.86 -10.58
C THR A 163 1.82 -7.78 -9.52
N GLU A 164 2.70 -7.73 -8.52
CA GLU A 164 2.60 -6.82 -7.40
C GLU A 164 3.99 -6.47 -6.86
N VAL A 165 4.13 -5.28 -6.28
CA VAL A 165 5.39 -4.79 -5.72
C VAL A 165 5.19 -3.92 -4.48
N SER A 166 6.11 -3.99 -3.53
CA SER A 166 6.12 -3.17 -2.31
C SER A 166 7.55 -2.79 -1.93
N LEU A 167 7.81 -1.50 -1.73
CA LEU A 167 9.07 -0.99 -1.19
C LEU A 167 9.06 -0.95 0.34
N ASP A 168 10.24 -1.12 0.93
CA ASP A 168 10.47 -0.67 2.30
C ASP A 168 10.63 0.87 2.36
N GLY A 169 10.74 1.41 3.57
CA GLY A 169 10.79 2.85 3.84
C GLY A 169 12.12 3.51 3.47
N SER A 170 13.14 2.74 3.13
CA SER A 170 14.50 3.24 2.87
C SER A 170 15.01 2.91 1.46
N CYS A 171 14.19 2.31 0.59
CA CYS A 171 14.62 1.82 -0.72
C CYS A 171 15.81 0.83 -0.65
N GLU A 172 15.91 0.08 0.45
CA GLU A 172 16.95 -0.96 0.59
C GLU A 172 16.41 -2.34 0.22
N ARG A 173 15.08 -2.51 0.24
CA ARG A 173 14.42 -3.81 0.01
C ARG A 173 13.13 -3.63 -0.78
N VAL A 174 12.85 -4.61 -1.63
CA VAL A 174 11.62 -4.67 -2.42
C VAL A 174 11.03 -6.08 -2.34
N ALA A 175 9.72 -6.16 -2.15
CA ALA A 175 8.95 -7.38 -2.13
C ALA A 175 8.09 -7.40 -3.39
N PHE A 176 7.92 -8.58 -3.97
CA PHE A 176 7.14 -8.71 -5.19
C PHE A 176 6.52 -10.10 -5.31
N THR A 177 5.38 -10.17 -5.98
CA THR A 177 4.68 -11.43 -6.30
C THR A 177 5.03 -11.85 -7.70
N ALA A 178 5.54 -13.06 -7.89
CA ALA A 178 5.85 -13.59 -9.20
C ALA A 178 5.38 -15.04 -9.40
N HIS A 179 4.96 -15.36 -10.61
CA HIS A 179 4.68 -16.71 -11.10
C HIS A 179 5.94 -17.29 -11.76
N ALA A 180 7.02 -17.44 -10.98
CA ALA A 180 8.34 -17.75 -11.50
C ALA A 180 8.98 -18.96 -10.79
N THR A 181 9.78 -19.73 -11.52
CA THR A 181 10.47 -20.93 -11.00
C THR A 181 11.95 -20.71 -10.73
N ASN A 182 12.54 -19.61 -11.23
CA ASN A 182 13.99 -19.40 -11.28
C ASN A 182 14.53 -18.30 -10.34
N LEU A 183 13.68 -17.68 -9.50
CA LEU A 183 14.05 -16.55 -8.64
C LEU A 183 14.90 -16.92 -7.40
N VAL A 184 14.91 -18.21 -7.02
CA VAL A 184 15.74 -18.72 -5.93
C VAL A 184 16.67 -19.80 -6.49
N GLY A 185 17.93 -19.42 -6.77
CA GLY A 185 18.94 -20.30 -7.35
C GLY A 185 19.64 -21.23 -6.35
N ALA A 186 20.29 -22.28 -6.87
CA ALA A 186 21.03 -23.27 -6.08
C ALA A 186 22.27 -22.70 -5.33
N GLY A 187 22.74 -21.50 -5.69
CA GLY A 187 23.86 -20.80 -5.07
C GLY A 187 23.52 -20.05 -3.76
N ALA A 188 22.23 -19.90 -3.41
CA ALA A 188 21.78 -19.22 -2.18
C ALA A 188 21.89 -20.10 -0.92
N SER A 189 22.93 -20.93 -0.82
CA SER A 189 23.09 -21.91 0.26
C SER A 189 23.44 -21.24 1.60
N ARG A 190 22.38 -20.83 2.30
CA ARG A 190 22.21 -20.80 3.77
C ARG A 190 20.75 -20.98 4.20
N VAL A 191 19.80 -21.07 3.26
CA VAL A 191 18.40 -21.43 3.53
C VAL A 191 18.12 -22.77 2.85
N ALA A 192 17.46 -23.67 3.58
CA ALA A 192 17.13 -25.01 3.08
C ALA A 192 16.28 -24.93 1.79
N ARG A 193 16.57 -25.83 0.86
CA ARG A 193 15.92 -25.94 -0.45
C ARG A 193 14.39 -26.06 -0.31
N PRO A 194 13.61 -25.39 -1.20
CA PRO A 194 12.30 -25.90 -1.57
C PRO A 194 12.47 -27.25 -2.30
N ALA A 195 11.61 -28.22 -2.01
CA ALA A 195 11.37 -29.31 -2.93
C ALA A 195 10.56 -28.75 -4.12
N GLN A 196 11.08 -28.82 -5.35
CA GLN A 196 10.25 -28.68 -6.56
C GLN A 196 9.76 -30.07 -7.02
N PRO A 197 8.61 -30.20 -7.71
CA PRO A 197 7.75 -29.14 -8.23
C PRO A 197 6.31 -29.22 -7.69
N GLN A 198 5.89 -28.22 -6.92
CA GLN A 198 4.47 -27.85 -6.95
C GLN A 198 4.23 -27.08 -8.24
N ALA A 199 3.05 -27.25 -8.86
CA ALA A 199 2.63 -26.46 -10.01
C ALA A 199 2.96 -24.97 -9.78
N PRO A 200 3.32 -24.20 -10.82
CA PRO A 200 3.71 -22.82 -10.60
C PRO A 200 2.53 -22.09 -9.97
N VAL A 201 2.72 -21.69 -8.72
CA VAL A 201 1.80 -20.85 -7.94
C VAL A 201 2.47 -19.49 -7.79
N ASN A 202 1.67 -18.45 -7.58
CA ASN A 202 2.22 -17.15 -7.22
C ASN A 202 2.96 -17.27 -5.88
N GLN A 203 4.15 -16.69 -5.82
CA GLN A 203 4.99 -16.67 -4.64
C GLN A 203 5.44 -15.24 -4.37
N VAL A 204 5.63 -14.93 -3.08
CA VAL A 204 6.16 -13.64 -2.64
C VAL A 204 7.65 -13.76 -2.38
N TYR A 205 8.41 -12.91 -3.04
CA TYR A 205 9.86 -12.80 -2.92
C TYR A 205 10.25 -11.47 -2.28
N VAL A 206 11.44 -11.43 -1.70
CA VAL A 206 12.10 -10.20 -1.26
C VAL A 206 13.48 -10.14 -1.90
N ARG A 207 13.80 -8.99 -2.49
CA ARG A 207 15.11 -8.65 -3.00
C ARG A 207 15.74 -7.52 -2.16
N MET A 208 16.99 -7.74 -1.79
CA MET A 208 17.85 -6.75 -1.12
C MET A 208 18.52 -5.89 -2.19
N LEU A 209 18.10 -4.63 -2.32
CA LEU A 209 18.62 -3.68 -3.33
C LEU A 209 19.96 -3.10 -2.92
N SER A 210 20.09 -2.75 -1.66
CA SER A 210 21.27 -2.16 -1.05
C SER A 210 21.33 -2.53 0.43
N GLY A 211 22.39 -2.13 1.11
CA GLY A 211 22.50 -2.32 2.55
C GLY A 211 23.69 -1.56 3.10
N SER A 212 23.46 -0.77 4.15
CA SER A 212 24.55 -0.09 4.85
C SER A 212 25.20 -1.01 5.90
N GLY A 213 26.52 -0.83 6.09
CA GLY A 213 27.28 -1.53 7.13
C GLY A 213 27.14 -3.06 7.06
N PRO A 214 26.68 -3.74 8.13
CA PRO A 214 26.55 -5.19 8.16
C PRO A 214 25.55 -5.80 7.17
N ASP A 215 24.59 -5.01 6.66
CA ASP A 215 23.57 -5.49 5.71
C ASP A 215 24.09 -5.51 4.27
N ALA A 216 25.22 -4.83 3.99
CA ALA A 216 25.88 -4.82 2.68
C ALA A 216 26.21 -6.23 2.16
N ALA A 217 26.46 -7.18 3.07
CA ALA A 217 26.73 -8.57 2.75
C ALA A 217 25.54 -9.33 2.13
N PHE A 218 24.33 -8.75 2.16
CA PHE A 218 23.13 -9.33 1.57
C PHE A 218 22.67 -8.59 0.31
N THR A 219 23.39 -7.57 -0.15
CA THR A 219 23.05 -6.83 -1.38
C THR A 219 22.94 -7.80 -2.55
N GLY A 220 21.85 -7.69 -3.32
CA GLY A 220 21.56 -8.57 -4.45
C GLY A 220 20.95 -9.92 -4.07
N LEU A 221 20.76 -10.23 -2.79
CA LEU A 221 20.06 -11.45 -2.37
C LEU A 221 18.58 -11.36 -2.70
N THR A 222 18.07 -12.36 -3.42
CA THR A 222 16.64 -12.63 -3.60
C THR A 222 16.26 -13.90 -2.84
N PHE A 223 15.25 -13.84 -1.97
CA PHE A 223 14.79 -14.97 -1.18
C PHE A 223 13.26 -15.05 -1.11
N LEU A 224 12.74 -16.24 -0.80
CA LEU A 224 11.31 -16.51 -0.70
C LEU A 224 10.74 -16.03 0.66
N ALA A 225 9.74 -15.15 0.61
CA ALA A 225 9.02 -14.67 1.79
C ALA A 225 7.86 -15.58 2.17
N SER A 226 7.13 -16.11 1.17
CA SER A 226 6.08 -17.13 1.31
C SER A 226 6.68 -18.53 1.53
N ALA A 227 7.44 -18.64 2.62
CA ALA A 227 8.05 -19.89 3.07
C ALA A 227 7.70 -20.17 4.53
N SER A 228 7.64 -21.44 4.89
CA SER A 228 7.45 -21.89 6.27
C SER A 228 8.67 -21.57 7.14
N ASN A 229 8.56 -21.83 8.45
CA ASN A 229 9.68 -21.66 9.39
C ASN A 229 10.85 -22.64 9.14
N SER A 230 10.61 -23.76 8.44
CA SER A 230 11.68 -24.68 8.02
C SER A 230 12.29 -24.32 6.66
N GLY A 231 11.74 -23.30 5.97
CA GLY A 231 12.20 -22.86 4.64
C GLY A 231 11.49 -23.55 3.47
N ALA A 232 10.49 -24.41 3.72
CA ALA A 232 9.68 -24.97 2.64
C ALA A 232 8.81 -23.89 2.00
N ALA A 233 8.73 -23.86 0.67
CA ALA A 233 7.85 -22.94 -0.05
C ALA A 233 6.36 -23.19 0.29
N GLY A 234 5.55 -22.13 0.22
CA GLY A 234 4.11 -22.20 0.31
C GLY A 234 3.52 -23.08 -0.79
N ASN A 235 2.56 -23.93 -0.45
CA ASN A 235 1.90 -24.86 -1.38
C ASN A 235 0.64 -24.33 -2.09
N GLY A 236 0.42 -23.02 -2.04
CA GLY A 236 -0.67 -22.33 -2.69
C GLY A 236 -0.26 -20.89 -3.03
N ASP A 237 -1.09 -20.21 -3.81
CA ASP A 237 -0.81 -18.84 -4.25
C ASP A 237 -0.59 -17.91 -3.05
N SER A 238 0.48 -17.13 -3.11
CA SER A 238 0.80 -16.06 -2.18
C SER A 238 0.89 -14.74 -2.93
N THR A 239 0.20 -13.72 -2.43
CA THR A 239 0.01 -12.42 -3.10
C THR A 239 -0.01 -11.28 -2.08
N GLU A 240 -0.22 -10.06 -2.56
CA GLU A 240 -0.43 -8.82 -1.81
C GLU A 240 0.68 -8.53 -0.79
N PRO A 241 1.97 -8.49 -1.21
CA PRO A 241 3.06 -8.17 -0.31
C PRO A 241 2.95 -6.73 0.19
N ALA A 242 3.05 -6.56 1.50
CA ALA A 242 3.07 -5.26 2.17
C ALA A 242 4.20 -5.21 3.20
N PHE A 243 5.26 -4.48 2.90
CA PHE A 243 6.34 -4.26 3.87
C PHE A 243 5.90 -3.45 5.08
N GLY A 244 6.39 -3.85 6.25
CA GLY A 244 6.61 -2.89 7.32
C GLY A 244 7.80 -2.02 6.93
N ARG A 245 7.60 -0.70 6.85
CA ARG A 245 8.55 0.23 6.22
C ARG A 245 9.95 0.28 6.84
N ALA A 246 10.13 -0.15 8.08
CA ALA A 246 11.44 -0.36 8.68
C ALA A 246 12.25 -1.50 8.02
N GLY A 247 11.67 -2.18 7.02
CA GLY A 247 12.35 -3.19 6.20
C GLY A 247 12.69 -4.46 6.97
N LYS A 248 11.94 -4.81 8.03
CA LYS A 248 12.23 -6.00 8.88
C LYS A 248 11.25 -7.15 8.70
N SER A 249 10.12 -6.89 8.05
CA SER A 249 9.08 -7.88 7.83
C SER A 249 8.18 -7.51 6.65
N VAL A 250 7.71 -8.52 5.94
CA VAL A 250 6.68 -8.40 4.89
C VAL A 250 5.44 -9.16 5.33
N ALA A 251 4.27 -8.52 5.27
CA ALA A 251 2.98 -9.19 5.36
C ALA A 251 2.51 -9.57 3.96
N PHE A 252 1.75 -10.66 3.83
CA PHE A 252 1.24 -11.14 2.54
C PHE A 252 0.01 -12.03 2.76
N ALA A 253 -0.83 -12.15 1.74
CA ALA A 253 -1.96 -13.07 1.71
C ALA A 253 -1.52 -14.40 1.09
N SER A 254 -2.07 -15.53 1.52
CA SER A 254 -1.68 -16.85 1.01
C SER A 254 -2.74 -17.93 1.20
N LEU A 255 -2.96 -18.74 0.15
CA LEU A 255 -3.76 -19.98 0.16
C LEU A 255 -2.98 -21.21 0.66
N ALA A 256 -1.69 -21.06 0.95
CA ALA A 256 -0.83 -22.16 1.35
C ALA A 256 -1.12 -22.66 2.78
N SER A 257 -1.46 -23.94 2.91
CA SER A 257 -1.72 -24.64 4.18
C SER A 257 -0.45 -25.07 4.93
N ASN A 258 0.74 -24.87 4.37
CA ASN A 258 2.00 -25.34 4.95
C ASN A 258 2.91 -24.22 5.49
N LEU A 259 2.49 -22.95 5.47
CA LEU A 259 3.29 -21.83 5.95
C LEU A 259 3.34 -21.74 7.49
N ALA A 260 2.22 -22.07 8.15
CA ALA A 260 2.13 -22.21 9.60
C ALA A 260 1.35 -23.49 9.96
N GLY A 261 1.83 -24.26 10.92
CA GLY A 261 1.29 -25.60 11.24
C GLY A 261 -0.13 -25.64 11.84
N ARG A 262 -0.89 -24.55 11.81
CA ARG A 262 -2.30 -24.46 12.27
C ARG A 262 -3.20 -23.79 11.23
N ASP A 263 -2.74 -23.72 10.00
CA ASP A 263 -3.57 -23.33 8.86
C ASP A 263 -3.96 -24.56 8.05
N ALA A 264 -5.24 -24.90 8.10
CA ALA A 264 -5.83 -26.03 7.38
C ALA A 264 -7.28 -25.72 6.95
N ASN A 265 -7.65 -24.44 6.89
CA ASN A 265 -9.02 -24.02 6.59
C ASN A 265 -9.33 -24.04 5.07
N GLY A 266 -8.31 -24.11 4.22
CA GLY A 266 -8.44 -24.10 2.76
C GLY A 266 -8.83 -22.74 2.17
N THR A 267 -8.63 -21.65 2.91
CA THR A 267 -8.93 -20.28 2.46
C THR A 267 -7.68 -19.40 2.53
N THR A 268 -7.71 -18.24 1.86
CA THR A 268 -6.59 -17.30 1.93
C THR A 268 -6.49 -16.74 3.34
N ASP A 269 -5.28 -16.71 3.88
CA ASP A 269 -4.96 -16.14 5.18
C ASP A 269 -3.84 -15.11 5.07
N VAL A 270 -3.77 -14.23 6.06
CA VAL A 270 -2.71 -13.23 6.16
C VAL A 270 -1.56 -13.77 6.99
N TYR A 271 -0.35 -13.62 6.46
CA TYR A 271 0.90 -14.03 7.07
C TYR A 271 1.85 -12.85 7.22
N GLN A 272 2.80 -12.98 8.14
CA GLN A 272 3.95 -12.09 8.23
C GLN A 272 5.24 -12.91 8.26
N ARG A 273 6.18 -12.54 7.39
CA ARG A 273 7.56 -13.04 7.40
C ARG A 273 8.49 -11.98 7.97
N THR A 274 9.05 -12.24 9.14
CA THR A 274 10.16 -11.46 9.71
C THR A 274 11.49 -12.06 9.30
N PHE A 275 12.48 -11.21 9.04
CA PHE A 275 13.86 -11.62 8.84
C PHE A 275 14.78 -10.80 9.75
N THR A 276 15.62 -11.49 10.50
CA THR A 276 16.47 -10.92 11.53
C THR A 276 17.91 -11.25 11.24
N ARG A 277 18.76 -10.24 11.20
CA ARG A 277 20.19 -10.42 11.05
C ARG A 277 20.76 -11.13 12.28
N MET A 278 21.55 -12.16 12.04
CA MET A 278 22.30 -12.88 13.06
C MET A 278 23.79 -12.78 12.72
N SER A 279 24.59 -12.46 13.72
CA SER A 279 26.05 -12.48 13.62
C SER A 279 26.58 -13.69 14.38
N SER A 280 27.43 -14.49 13.75
CA SER A 280 28.17 -15.57 14.41
C SER A 280 29.65 -15.51 14.06
N ARG A 281 30.49 -16.10 14.90
CA ARG A 281 31.90 -16.35 14.59
C ARG A 281 32.04 -17.81 14.21
N ARG A 282 32.54 -18.09 13.01
CA ARG A 282 32.88 -19.45 12.56
C ARG A 282 34.33 -19.44 12.10
N SER A 283 35.18 -20.22 12.77
CA SER A 283 36.62 -20.32 12.48
C SER A 283 37.33 -18.95 12.46
N GLY A 284 37.04 -18.09 13.44
CA GLY A 284 37.64 -16.76 13.56
C GLY A 284 37.10 -15.69 12.58
N LYS A 285 36.35 -16.08 11.55
CA LYS A 285 35.70 -15.14 10.62
C LYS A 285 34.28 -14.80 11.08
N GLY A 286 33.95 -13.51 11.05
CA GLY A 286 32.58 -13.03 11.28
C GLY A 286 31.69 -13.44 10.11
N GLN A 287 30.52 -13.99 10.42
CA GLN A 287 29.57 -14.51 9.44
C GLN A 287 28.20 -13.93 9.72
N GLN A 288 27.63 -13.21 8.76
CA GLN A 288 26.26 -12.72 8.83
C GLN A 288 25.32 -13.74 8.19
N THR A 289 24.16 -13.96 8.82
CA THR A 289 23.07 -14.80 8.27
C THR A 289 21.73 -14.16 8.58
N LEU A 290 20.71 -14.42 7.75
CA LEU A 290 19.34 -14.05 8.07
C LEU A 290 18.64 -15.23 8.75
N ARG A 291 18.05 -14.99 9.91
CA ARG A 291 17.10 -15.89 10.55
C ARG A 291 15.70 -15.42 10.20
N PHE A 292 14.86 -16.34 9.79
CA PHE A 292 13.52 -15.99 9.37
C PHE A 292 12.44 -16.57 10.29
N ARG A 293 11.30 -15.89 10.39
CA ARG A 293 10.12 -16.35 11.13
C ARG A 293 8.83 -16.02 10.37
N THR A 294 8.00 -17.02 10.10
CA THR A 294 6.67 -16.91 9.52
C THR A 294 5.63 -17.07 10.63
N ARG A 295 4.66 -16.16 10.65
CA ARG A 295 3.56 -16.13 11.62
C ARG A 295 2.25 -15.92 10.86
N LEU A 296 1.23 -16.69 11.21
CA LEU A 296 -0.15 -16.45 10.81
C LEU A 296 -0.70 -15.21 11.55
N VAL A 297 -1.03 -14.17 10.78
CA VAL A 297 -1.58 -12.90 11.27
C VAL A 297 -3.07 -13.04 11.49
N SER A 298 -3.82 -13.59 10.54
CA SER A 298 -5.26 -13.92 10.65
C SER A 298 -5.52 -15.15 11.53
N ALA A 299 -4.82 -15.26 12.65
CA ALA A 299 -4.99 -16.35 13.61
C ALA A 299 -5.96 -15.95 14.72
N THR A 300 -6.84 -16.87 15.10
CA THR A 300 -7.63 -16.80 16.34
C THR A 300 -6.71 -16.72 17.58
N THR A 301 -7.26 -16.41 18.74
CA THR A 301 -6.49 -16.35 20.01
C THR A 301 -5.88 -17.70 20.43
N SER A 302 -6.45 -18.82 19.96
CA SER A 302 -5.89 -20.16 20.13
C SER A 302 -4.77 -20.47 19.12
N GLY A 303 -4.55 -19.62 18.12
CA GLY A 303 -3.53 -19.75 17.08
C GLY A 303 -3.97 -20.59 15.88
N GLN A 304 -5.25 -20.94 15.75
CA GLN A 304 -5.82 -21.53 14.53
C GLN A 304 -6.12 -20.44 13.50
N ALA A 305 -6.12 -20.78 12.21
CA ALA A 305 -6.56 -19.87 11.15
C ALA A 305 -8.02 -19.42 11.31
N GLY A 306 -8.35 -18.31 10.65
CA GLY A 306 -9.74 -17.85 10.52
C GLY A 306 -10.61 -18.93 9.85
N ASN A 307 -11.92 -18.87 9.99
CA ASN A 307 -12.83 -19.83 9.34
C ASN A 307 -13.23 -19.43 7.92
N ARG A 308 -12.79 -18.26 7.43
CA ARG A 308 -13.02 -17.72 6.09
C ARG A 308 -11.81 -16.87 5.68
N GLN A 309 -11.84 -16.41 4.43
CA GLN A 309 -10.77 -15.63 3.81
C GLN A 309 -10.39 -14.37 4.59
N SER A 310 -9.08 -14.11 4.66
CA SER A 310 -8.44 -12.84 5.03
C SER A 310 -7.42 -12.44 3.97
N SER A 311 -7.40 -11.16 3.57
CA SER A 311 -6.57 -10.65 2.45
C SER A 311 -6.21 -9.18 2.64
N ARG A 312 -5.46 -8.62 1.68
CA ARG A 312 -5.05 -7.21 1.56
C ARG A 312 -4.40 -6.66 2.82
N PRO A 313 -3.30 -7.28 3.30
CA PRO A 313 -2.58 -6.75 4.43
C PRO A 313 -1.95 -5.39 4.11
N ASN A 314 -1.95 -4.50 5.10
CA ASN A 314 -1.21 -3.25 5.08
C ASN A 314 -0.55 -3.05 6.45
N SER A 315 0.78 -2.83 6.47
CA SER A 315 1.58 -2.85 7.70
C SER A 315 1.96 -1.45 8.18
N SER A 316 2.01 -1.25 9.49
CA SER A 316 2.65 -0.07 10.10
C SER A 316 4.15 -0.02 9.79
N ASP A 317 4.79 1.13 10.00
CA ASP A 317 6.22 1.31 9.66
C ASP A 317 7.09 0.27 10.38
N ASP A 318 6.80 -0.05 11.64
CA ASP A 318 7.55 -1.06 12.40
C ASP A 318 7.12 -2.52 12.13
N GLY A 319 6.07 -2.74 11.32
CA GLY A 319 5.47 -4.03 11.05
C GLY A 319 4.73 -4.66 12.24
N ARG A 320 4.51 -3.92 13.33
CA ARG A 320 3.80 -4.45 14.51
C ARG A 320 2.29 -4.57 14.27
N TYR A 321 1.72 -3.59 13.61
CA TYR A 321 0.29 -3.51 13.34
C TYR A 321 0.04 -3.85 11.88
N VAL A 322 -0.89 -4.76 11.62
CA VAL A 322 -1.30 -5.13 10.26
C VAL A 322 -2.81 -4.95 10.15
N ALA A 323 -3.24 -4.02 9.30
CA ALA A 323 -4.64 -3.90 8.90
C ALA A 323 -4.91 -4.85 7.72
N PHE A 324 -6.07 -5.51 7.69
CA PHE A 324 -6.42 -6.46 6.64
C PHE A 324 -7.93 -6.64 6.50
N GLU A 325 -8.36 -7.09 5.33
CA GLU A 325 -9.74 -7.49 5.05
C GLU A 325 -9.98 -8.91 5.58
N THR A 326 -11.14 -9.17 6.17
CA THR A 326 -11.51 -10.49 6.68
C THR A 326 -13.00 -10.73 6.60
N ALA A 327 -13.40 -11.89 6.07
CA ALA A 327 -14.75 -12.42 6.19
C ALA A 327 -14.88 -13.41 7.36
N ALA A 328 -13.80 -13.68 8.11
CA ALA A 328 -13.75 -14.69 9.15
C ALA A 328 -14.48 -14.27 10.43
N THR A 329 -15.58 -14.97 10.73
CA THR A 329 -16.44 -14.69 11.88
C THR A 329 -15.85 -15.08 13.24
N ASN A 330 -14.71 -15.78 13.23
CA ASN A 330 -14.02 -16.24 14.43
C ASN A 330 -12.73 -15.47 14.76
N LEU A 331 -12.38 -14.44 13.98
CA LEU A 331 -11.25 -13.53 14.29
C LEU A 331 -11.69 -12.33 15.12
N LEU A 332 -12.87 -11.80 14.81
CA LEU A 332 -13.43 -10.63 15.45
C LEU A 332 -14.65 -11.03 16.30
N PRO A 333 -14.62 -10.85 17.63
CA PRO A 333 -15.76 -11.21 18.48
C PRO A 333 -17.02 -10.44 18.09
N GLY A 334 -18.11 -11.17 17.88
CA GLY A 334 -19.42 -10.58 17.55
C GLY A 334 -19.64 -10.30 16.06
N ASP A 335 -18.81 -10.89 15.19
CA ASP A 335 -18.98 -10.80 13.74
C ASP A 335 -20.15 -11.70 13.28
N PHE A 336 -21.23 -11.06 12.85
CA PHE A 336 -22.46 -11.72 12.40
C PHE A 336 -23.06 -11.11 11.11
N ASN A 337 -22.37 -10.15 10.47
CA ASN A 337 -22.91 -9.44 9.31
C ASN A 337 -22.73 -10.24 8.00
N GLY A 338 -21.84 -11.24 7.99
CA GLY A 338 -21.60 -12.13 6.85
C GLY A 338 -20.93 -11.45 5.65
N VAL A 339 -20.32 -10.27 5.83
CA VAL A 339 -19.61 -9.52 4.81
C VAL A 339 -18.11 -9.40 5.15
N SER A 340 -17.30 -8.86 4.24
CA SER A 340 -15.89 -8.60 4.53
C SER A 340 -15.75 -7.32 5.35
N ASP A 341 -14.92 -7.37 6.38
CA ASP A 341 -14.66 -6.31 7.35
C ASP A 341 -13.17 -5.98 7.42
N ILE A 342 -12.83 -4.84 8.04
CA ILE A 342 -11.44 -4.48 8.32
C ILE A 342 -11.09 -4.81 9.76
N ALA A 343 -10.01 -5.57 9.93
CA ALA A 343 -9.37 -5.86 11.21
C ALA A 343 -7.97 -5.22 11.31
N GLU A 344 -7.55 -4.87 12.53
CA GLU A 344 -6.16 -4.56 12.87
C GLU A 344 -5.60 -5.64 13.80
N ALA A 345 -4.54 -6.32 13.38
CA ALA A 345 -3.78 -7.27 14.20
C ALA A 345 -2.61 -6.59 14.92
N ASP A 346 -2.55 -6.71 16.24
CA ASP A 346 -1.38 -6.36 17.05
C ASP A 346 -0.46 -7.58 17.23
N LEU A 347 0.71 -7.50 16.63
CA LEU A 347 1.71 -8.58 16.62
C LEU A 347 2.75 -8.44 17.74
N GLY A 348 2.60 -7.48 18.66
CA GLY A 348 3.53 -7.22 19.76
C GLY A 348 3.60 -8.33 20.81
N ARG A 349 2.69 -9.31 20.77
CA ARG A 349 2.66 -10.49 21.66
C ARG A 349 2.71 -11.78 20.84
N ARG A 350 2.96 -12.91 21.51
CA ARG A 350 2.93 -14.24 20.87
C ARG A 350 1.54 -14.57 20.30
N THR A 351 0.50 -14.28 21.06
CA THR A 351 -0.90 -14.37 20.63
C THR A 351 -1.25 -13.12 19.84
N VAL A 352 -1.90 -13.28 18.68
CA VAL A 352 -2.41 -12.14 17.90
C VAL A 352 -3.63 -11.57 18.60
N ILE A 353 -3.73 -10.25 18.65
CA ILE A 353 -4.92 -9.55 19.14
C ILE A 353 -5.51 -8.76 17.99
N HIS A 354 -6.76 -9.07 17.65
CA HIS A 354 -7.50 -8.37 16.60
C HIS A 354 -8.37 -7.25 17.19
N ARG A 355 -8.46 -6.14 16.46
CA ARG A 355 -9.40 -5.06 16.73
C ARG A 355 -10.27 -4.81 15.50
N TRP A 356 -11.53 -4.52 15.77
CA TRP A 356 -12.48 -4.04 14.78
C TRP A 356 -12.11 -2.63 14.29
N VAL A 357 -11.88 -2.48 12.99
CA VAL A 357 -11.64 -1.20 12.32
C VAL A 357 -12.92 -0.68 11.65
N SER A 358 -13.62 -1.53 10.88
CA SER A 358 -14.91 -1.23 10.22
C SER A 358 -16.10 -1.24 11.21
N ARG A 359 -15.96 -0.55 12.34
CA ARG A 359 -17.04 -0.36 13.33
C ARG A 359 -17.21 1.10 13.70
N SER A 360 -18.45 1.45 14.03
CA SER A 360 -18.76 2.73 14.64
C SER A 360 -19.05 2.53 16.13
N LYS A 361 -18.43 3.35 16.99
CA LYS A 361 -18.75 3.40 18.42
C LYS A 361 -20.16 3.91 18.70
N ALA A 362 -20.71 4.72 17.80
CA ALA A 362 -22.04 5.29 17.93
C ALA A 362 -23.15 4.29 17.59
N THR A 363 -22.83 3.22 16.87
CA THR A 363 -23.79 2.26 16.33
C THR A 363 -23.30 0.82 16.59
N SER A 364 -22.75 0.16 15.57
CA SER A 364 -22.36 -1.25 15.57
C SER A 364 -21.21 -1.49 14.59
N ILE A 365 -20.87 -2.76 14.36
CA ILE A 365 -20.09 -3.17 13.19
C ILE A 365 -20.75 -2.68 11.90
N GLY A 366 -19.95 -2.44 10.85
CA GLY A 366 -20.43 -2.08 9.52
C GLY A 366 -21.45 -3.10 9.01
N ASN A 367 -22.49 -2.63 8.34
CA ASN A 367 -23.54 -3.50 7.80
C ASN A 367 -23.40 -3.82 6.30
N ALA A 368 -22.26 -3.48 5.70
CA ALA A 368 -21.92 -3.78 4.32
C ALA A 368 -20.38 -3.93 4.19
N PRO A 369 -19.88 -4.45 3.06
CA PRO A 369 -18.45 -4.71 2.89
C PRO A 369 -17.57 -3.47 3.11
N SER A 370 -16.40 -3.70 3.68
CA SER A 370 -15.33 -2.71 3.83
C SER A 370 -14.03 -3.25 3.24
N ASN A 371 -13.31 -2.43 2.45
CA ASN A 371 -12.18 -2.86 1.64
C ASN A 371 -11.01 -1.85 1.68
N ASN A 372 -9.88 -2.23 1.08
CA ASN A 372 -8.68 -1.43 0.83
C ASN A 372 -8.13 -0.73 2.09
N PRO A 373 -7.74 -1.48 3.13
CA PRO A 373 -7.18 -0.88 4.34
C PRO A 373 -5.82 -0.23 4.07
N SER A 374 -5.61 0.99 4.59
CA SER A 374 -4.31 1.68 4.58
C SER A 374 -3.99 2.23 5.97
N ILE A 375 -2.90 1.74 6.58
CA ILE A 375 -2.52 2.06 7.95
C ILE A 375 -1.41 3.12 8.00
N SER A 376 -1.57 4.07 8.92
CA SER A 376 -0.53 5.07 9.23
C SER A 376 0.72 4.43 9.86
N GLY A 377 1.84 5.15 9.84
CA GLY A 377 3.14 4.60 10.23
C GLY A 377 3.25 4.11 11.67
N ALA A 378 2.58 4.78 12.60
CA ALA A 378 2.51 4.35 14.01
C ALA A 378 1.34 3.36 14.30
N GLY A 379 0.52 3.04 13.30
CA GLY A 379 -0.69 2.22 13.49
C GLY A 379 -1.84 2.94 14.21
N GLU A 380 -1.80 4.27 14.30
CA GLU A 380 -2.80 5.07 15.03
C GLU A 380 -4.07 5.33 14.23
N PHE A 381 -3.97 5.29 12.90
CA PHE A 381 -5.06 5.49 11.96
C PHE A 381 -5.09 4.39 10.92
N VAL A 382 -6.29 3.92 10.58
CA VAL A 382 -6.53 3.03 9.44
C VAL A 382 -7.60 3.67 8.56
N LEU A 383 -7.25 3.94 7.30
CA LEU A 383 -8.21 4.29 6.27
C LEU A 383 -8.75 3.03 5.61
N PHE A 384 -9.96 3.10 5.10
CA PHE A 384 -10.60 2.05 4.33
C PHE A 384 -11.79 2.63 3.55
N ASP A 385 -12.27 1.94 2.53
CA ASP A 385 -13.54 2.27 1.90
C ASP A 385 -14.64 1.29 2.31
N SER A 386 -15.88 1.74 2.34
CA SER A 386 -17.01 0.92 2.79
C SER A 386 -18.33 1.38 2.17
N GLU A 387 -19.22 0.42 1.91
CA GLU A 387 -20.60 0.65 1.48
C GLU A 387 -21.57 0.72 2.68
N ALA A 388 -21.04 0.72 3.90
CA ALA A 388 -21.84 0.58 5.11
C ALA A 388 -22.58 1.86 5.49
N SER A 389 -23.91 1.80 5.41
CA SER A 389 -24.85 2.86 5.82
C SER A 389 -24.70 3.38 7.27
N ASN A 390 -24.09 2.57 8.14
CA ASN A 390 -24.09 2.76 9.59
C ASN A 390 -22.73 3.13 10.20
N LEU A 391 -21.68 3.36 9.40
CA LEU A 391 -20.38 3.83 9.87
C LEU A 391 -20.39 5.34 10.09
N LYS A 392 -20.60 5.75 11.35
CA LYS A 392 -20.78 7.16 11.71
C LYS A 392 -19.94 7.58 12.89
N GLU A 393 -19.54 8.84 12.86
CA GLU A 393 -18.79 9.48 13.95
C GLU A 393 -19.63 9.64 15.23
N SER A 394 -20.93 9.92 15.08
CA SER A 394 -21.88 10.04 16.19
C SER A 394 -23.31 9.76 15.72
N ALA A 395 -24.23 9.60 16.68
CA ALA A 395 -25.66 9.40 16.40
C ALA A 395 -26.32 10.62 15.70
N ALA A 396 -25.71 11.81 15.80
CA ALA A 396 -26.21 13.02 15.14
C ALA A 396 -25.89 13.07 13.64
N VAL A 397 -24.94 12.25 13.17
CA VAL A 397 -24.62 12.17 11.73
C VAL A 397 -25.69 11.32 11.04
N ARG A 398 -26.19 11.81 9.90
CA ARG A 398 -27.17 11.09 9.08
C ARG A 398 -26.60 9.74 8.62
N SER A 399 -27.46 8.74 8.39
CA SER A 399 -27.01 7.50 7.75
C SER A 399 -26.63 7.76 6.31
N ASP A 400 -25.61 7.04 5.88
CA ASP A 400 -25.39 6.88 4.46
C ASP A 400 -26.50 6.01 3.88
N THR A 401 -27.02 6.44 2.73
CA THR A 401 -28.16 5.82 2.05
C THR A 401 -27.92 5.69 0.55
N ASN A 402 -26.70 5.98 0.08
CA ASN A 402 -26.35 5.97 -1.35
C ASN A 402 -25.92 4.57 -1.86
N ASN A 403 -25.62 3.63 -0.96
CA ASN A 403 -25.00 2.32 -1.23
C ASN A 403 -23.72 2.42 -2.10
N GLN A 404 -23.00 3.52 -2.01
CA GLN A 404 -21.74 3.76 -2.68
C GLN A 404 -20.60 3.54 -1.68
N ARG A 405 -19.42 3.22 -2.21
CA ARG A 405 -18.23 3.20 -1.38
C ARG A 405 -17.85 4.62 -0.96
N ASP A 406 -17.59 4.78 0.32
CA ASP A 406 -17.07 6.00 0.91
C ASP A 406 -15.79 5.70 1.69
N VAL A 407 -14.86 6.65 1.71
CA VAL A 407 -13.59 6.56 2.42
C VAL A 407 -13.79 6.98 3.88
N PHE A 408 -13.46 6.09 4.79
CA PHE A 408 -13.51 6.30 6.24
C PHE A 408 -12.11 6.23 6.85
N LEU A 409 -11.95 6.90 7.99
CA LEU A 409 -10.79 6.80 8.85
C LEU A 409 -11.20 6.28 10.21
N TRP A 410 -10.58 5.20 10.67
CA TRP A 410 -10.65 4.72 12.04
C TRP A 410 -9.45 5.23 12.84
N ASN A 411 -9.70 5.76 14.03
CA ASN A 411 -8.71 6.24 14.97
C ASN A 411 -8.54 5.22 16.09
N ARG A 412 -7.40 4.53 16.14
CA ARG A 412 -7.12 3.45 17.09
C ARG A 412 -7.18 3.87 18.57
N PRO A 413 -6.54 4.99 19.00
CA PRO A 413 -6.64 5.44 20.40
C PRO A 413 -8.07 5.68 20.89
N THR A 414 -8.90 6.28 20.05
CA THR A 414 -10.28 6.64 20.42
C THR A 414 -11.30 5.60 20.02
N GLY A 415 -11.00 4.71 19.08
CA GLY A 415 -11.93 3.78 18.44
C GLY A 415 -13.04 4.46 17.61
N ASN A 416 -12.90 5.75 17.28
CA ASN A 416 -13.87 6.50 16.50
C ASN A 416 -13.62 6.32 15.00
N VAL A 417 -14.70 6.43 14.21
CA VAL A 417 -14.65 6.46 12.74
C VAL A 417 -15.09 7.84 12.23
N SER A 418 -14.47 8.33 11.16
CA SER A 418 -14.88 9.56 10.47
C SER A 418 -14.90 9.36 8.96
N LEU A 419 -15.95 9.86 8.29
CA LEU A 419 -16.01 9.94 6.84
C LEU A 419 -14.99 10.97 6.34
N GLU A 420 -14.23 10.65 5.29
CA GLU A 420 -13.22 11.52 4.70
C GLU A 420 -13.44 11.80 3.21
N SER A 421 -14.15 10.95 2.46
CA SER A 421 -14.74 11.32 1.16
C SER A 421 -16.01 12.14 1.38
N ARG A 422 -15.90 13.47 1.39
CA ARG A 422 -17.07 14.34 1.60
C ARG A 422 -17.13 15.41 0.53
N ALA A 423 -18.35 15.78 0.16
CA ALA A 423 -18.56 16.95 -0.67
C ALA A 423 -18.02 18.20 0.01
N ALA A 424 -17.54 19.14 -0.79
CA ALA A 424 -17.36 20.49 -0.29
C ALA A 424 -18.75 21.09 0.04
N PRO A 425 -18.89 21.82 1.16
CA PRO A 425 -20.18 22.36 1.56
C PRO A 425 -20.72 23.32 0.50
N THR A 426 -21.96 23.13 0.07
CA THR A 426 -22.69 24.02 -0.85
C THR A 426 -24.02 24.43 -0.22
N SER A 427 -24.77 25.33 -0.85
CA SER A 427 -26.14 25.65 -0.40
C SER A 427 -27.10 24.44 -0.44
N ALA A 428 -26.76 23.41 -1.21
CA ALA A 428 -27.55 22.18 -1.37
C ALA A 428 -27.03 20.99 -0.55
N LEU A 429 -25.77 21.02 -0.10
CA LEU A 429 -25.13 19.94 0.67
C LEU A 429 -24.66 20.46 2.03
N ALA A 430 -25.19 19.86 3.09
CA ALA A 430 -24.79 20.16 4.44
C ALA A 430 -23.34 19.71 4.69
N LYS A 431 -22.68 20.41 5.61
CA LYS A 431 -21.34 20.02 6.07
C LYS A 431 -21.39 18.60 6.63
N GLY A 432 -20.73 17.68 5.94
CA GLY A 432 -20.61 16.30 6.39
C GLY A 432 -21.38 15.28 5.57
N ASP A 433 -22.10 15.72 4.52
CA ASP A 433 -22.83 14.83 3.61
C ASP A 433 -21.92 13.88 2.83
N TYR A 434 -22.46 12.69 2.56
CA TYR A 434 -21.86 11.65 1.75
C TYR A 434 -21.87 12.04 0.27
N LEU A 435 -20.85 11.61 -0.48
CA LEU A 435 -20.83 11.80 -1.93
C LEU A 435 -21.88 10.90 -2.57
N THR A 436 -22.50 11.31 -3.67
CA THR A 436 -23.52 10.48 -4.34
C THR A 436 -22.91 9.37 -5.21
N VAL A 437 -21.59 9.29 -5.27
CA VAL A 437 -20.81 8.39 -6.14
C VAL A 437 -19.64 7.81 -5.36
N ALA A 438 -19.15 6.66 -5.81
CA ALA A 438 -18.09 5.92 -5.14
C ALA A 438 -16.79 6.73 -4.99
N SER A 439 -16.15 6.54 -3.84
CA SER A 439 -14.78 6.92 -3.54
C SER A 439 -14.07 5.74 -2.87
N GLY A 440 -12.78 5.54 -3.13
CA GLY A 440 -12.10 4.36 -2.61
C GLY A 440 -10.59 4.37 -2.74
N LYS A 441 -9.99 3.20 -2.52
CA LYS A 441 -8.53 2.95 -2.58
C LYS A 441 -7.72 4.01 -1.82
N PRO A 442 -8.02 4.24 -0.53
CA PRO A 442 -7.36 5.30 0.22
C PRO A 442 -5.92 4.94 0.56
N ALA A 443 -5.04 5.94 0.58
CA ALA A 443 -3.66 5.83 1.05
C ALA A 443 -3.38 6.85 2.16
N ALA A 444 -2.88 6.37 3.30
CA ALA A 444 -2.55 7.17 4.46
C ALA A 444 -1.13 7.74 4.37
N SER A 445 -0.94 8.97 4.89
CA SER A 445 0.40 9.41 5.30
C SER A 445 0.82 8.79 6.63
N SER A 446 2.11 8.83 6.96
CA SER A 446 2.67 8.26 8.20
C SER A 446 1.97 8.74 9.49
N ARG A 447 1.52 10.01 9.53
CA ARG A 447 0.79 10.57 10.68
C ARG A 447 -0.72 10.71 10.45
N GLY A 448 -1.25 10.15 9.37
CA GLY A 448 -2.68 10.20 9.03
C GLY A 448 -3.22 11.62 8.90
N ASN A 449 -2.36 12.59 8.53
CA ASN A 449 -2.71 13.98 8.32
C ASN A 449 -3.03 14.29 6.85
N TYR A 450 -2.65 13.41 5.92
CA TYR A 450 -3.08 13.43 4.52
C TYR A 450 -3.68 12.07 4.14
N VAL A 451 -4.66 12.14 3.24
CA VAL A 451 -5.29 11.00 2.60
C VAL A 451 -5.29 11.24 1.11
N ALA A 452 -4.73 10.32 0.33
CA ALA A 452 -5.00 10.25 -1.10
C ALA A 452 -6.09 9.20 -1.34
N PHE A 453 -6.99 9.41 -2.30
CA PHE A 453 -8.06 8.48 -2.63
C PHE A 453 -8.58 8.75 -4.04
N VAL A 454 -9.28 7.77 -4.63
CA VAL A 454 -9.93 7.93 -5.93
C VAL A 454 -11.39 8.32 -5.77
N SER A 455 -11.92 9.11 -6.69
CA SER A 455 -13.35 9.44 -6.77
C SER A 455 -13.74 9.88 -8.19
N ILE A 456 -14.99 9.64 -8.56
CA ILE A 456 -15.62 10.23 -9.75
C ILE A 456 -16.49 11.47 -9.42
N ALA A 457 -16.42 11.93 -8.17
CA ALA A 457 -17.32 12.97 -7.68
C ALA A 457 -17.03 14.35 -8.28
N THR A 458 -18.08 14.98 -8.81
CA THR A 458 -18.05 16.33 -9.37
C THR A 458 -18.17 17.44 -8.33
N ALA A 459 -18.24 17.14 -7.03
CA ALA A 459 -18.48 18.14 -5.96
C ALA A 459 -17.38 18.17 -4.89
N ILE A 460 -16.20 17.62 -5.19
CA ILE A 460 -15.15 17.39 -4.19
C ILE A 460 -14.07 18.50 -4.17
N ASP A 461 -13.75 19.10 -5.33
CA ASP A 461 -12.82 20.23 -5.49
C ASP A 461 -13.54 21.44 -6.14
N LEU A 462 -14.47 22.05 -5.39
CA LEU A 462 -15.23 23.22 -5.86
C LEU A 462 -14.35 24.41 -6.28
N PRO A 463 -13.23 24.75 -5.60
CA PRO A 463 -12.36 25.82 -6.06
C PRO A 463 -11.83 25.57 -7.48
N LEU A 464 -11.44 24.33 -7.80
CA LEU A 464 -11.00 23.98 -9.15
C LEU A 464 -12.13 24.08 -10.16
N ILE A 465 -13.30 23.50 -9.86
CA ILE A 465 -14.48 23.54 -10.75
C ILE A 465 -14.89 24.97 -11.06
N SER A 466 -14.92 25.83 -10.04
CA SER A 466 -15.25 27.25 -10.18
C SER A 466 -14.23 27.98 -11.07
N ARG A 467 -12.94 27.68 -10.89
CA ARG A 467 -11.86 28.27 -11.71
C ARG A 467 -11.93 27.83 -13.18
N LEU A 468 -12.23 26.57 -13.44
CA LEU A 468 -12.25 26.00 -14.79
C LEU A 468 -13.57 26.21 -15.53
N GLY A 469 -14.68 26.39 -14.81
CA GLY A 469 -16.02 26.39 -15.39
C GLY A 469 -16.42 25.02 -15.97
N ALA A 470 -15.81 23.93 -15.48
CA ALA A 470 -15.99 22.57 -15.97
C ALA A 470 -16.00 21.56 -14.82
N THR A 471 -16.65 20.42 -15.04
CA THR A 471 -16.69 19.28 -14.11
C THR A 471 -15.87 18.11 -14.65
N PRO A 472 -15.35 17.20 -13.79
CA PRO A 472 -14.68 16.00 -14.26
C PRO A 472 -15.61 15.12 -15.11
N ASP A 473 -15.04 14.33 -16.03
CA ASP A 473 -15.79 13.30 -16.75
C ASP A 473 -16.22 12.21 -15.75
N PRO A 474 -17.52 11.94 -15.59
CA PRO A 474 -18.00 10.97 -14.60
C PRO A 474 -17.60 9.52 -14.91
N ARG A 475 -17.01 9.24 -16.09
CA ARG A 475 -16.49 7.93 -16.45
C ARG A 475 -15.09 7.65 -15.89
N TYR A 476 -14.38 8.68 -15.42
CA TYR A 476 -12.99 8.58 -15.02
C TYR A 476 -12.82 8.79 -13.52
N ASP A 477 -12.18 7.81 -12.87
CA ASP A 477 -11.65 8.01 -11.54
C ASP A 477 -10.54 9.06 -11.58
N HIS A 478 -10.50 9.90 -10.55
CA HIS A 478 -9.44 10.87 -10.36
C HIS A 478 -8.85 10.77 -8.96
N VAL A 479 -7.57 11.09 -8.82
CA VAL A 479 -6.87 11.07 -7.53
C VAL A 479 -7.04 12.41 -6.84
N TYR A 480 -7.61 12.39 -5.64
CA TYR A 480 -7.78 13.54 -4.76
C TYR A 480 -6.92 13.39 -3.52
N VAL A 481 -6.47 14.53 -2.99
CA VAL A 481 -5.74 14.58 -1.72
C VAL A 481 -6.52 15.44 -0.73
N ARG A 482 -6.74 14.89 0.47
CA ARG A 482 -7.40 15.57 1.57
C ARG A 482 -6.44 15.75 2.75
N TYR A 483 -6.37 16.98 3.24
CA TYR A 483 -5.68 17.32 4.48
C TYR A 483 -6.64 17.23 5.67
N LEU A 484 -6.25 16.48 6.71
CA LEU A 484 -7.10 16.18 7.87
C LEU A 484 -6.86 17.11 9.08
N GLY A 485 -5.95 18.07 8.94
CA GLY A 485 -5.54 18.97 10.02
C GLY A 485 -4.31 18.47 10.78
N GLU A 486 -3.79 19.32 11.67
CA GLU A 486 -2.83 18.91 12.68
C GLU A 486 -3.52 17.90 13.63
N LYS A 487 -2.94 16.71 13.70
CA LYS A 487 -3.36 15.61 14.57
C LYS A 487 -2.31 15.34 15.62
#